data_AF-A0A951KJ86-F1
#
_entry.id   AF-A0A951KJ86-F1
#
_cell.length_a   1.000
_cell.length_b   1.000
_cell.length_c   1.000
_cell.angle_alpha   90.00
_cell.angle_beta   90.00
_cell.angle_gamma   90.00
#
_symmetry.space_group_name_H-M   'P 1'
#
loop_
_entity.id
_entity.type
_entity.pdbx_description
1 polymer ?
#
loop_
_entity_poly.entity_id
_entity_poly.type
_entity_poly.pdbx_seq_one_letter_code
_entity_poly.pdbx_strand_id
1 'polypeptide(L)'
;MPVVIVLGTVAGVALIASCILPRFINAPFVVPFFLCVAVLFLAMIAVLARHVLQHYADLRLGVAYLSTAELIGKRATTQSPRTFYAEFADIGALSVFYDVYEPLTIGQRYRVTYSPHTKRGWAVEPVESV
;
A
#
# COMPACT_ATOMS: atom_id res chain seq x y z
N MET A 1 -14.74 -6.78 -4.94
CA MET A 1 -14.73 -8.06 -4.19
C MET A 1 -14.18 -7.98 -2.76
N PRO A 2 -13.09 -7.26 -2.41
CA PRO A 2 -12.57 -7.28 -1.03
C PRO A 2 -13.54 -6.65 0.00
N VAL A 3 -14.31 -5.64 -0.41
CA VAL A 3 -15.27 -4.95 0.47
C VAL A 3 -16.39 -5.87 0.95
N VAL A 4 -16.90 -6.76 0.09
CA VAL A 4 -18.01 -7.68 0.45
C VAL A 4 -17.55 -8.74 1.46
N ILE A 5 -16.32 -9.24 1.31
CA ILE A 5 -15.72 -10.19 2.24
C ILE A 5 -15.50 -9.53 3.61
N VAL A 6 -15.00 -8.29 3.63
CA VAL A 6 -14.82 -7.52 4.87
C VAL A 6 -16.17 -7.22 5.54
N LEU A 7 -17.20 -6.85 4.77
CA LEU A 7 -18.52 -6.59 5.33
C LEU A 7 -19.14 -7.86 5.93
N GLY A 8 -18.98 -9.00 5.25
CA GLY A 8 -19.47 -10.30 5.71
C GLY A 8 -18.77 -10.79 6.97
N THR A 9 -17.45 -10.63 7.07
CA THR A 9 -16.71 -11.03 8.27
C THR A 9 -17.04 -10.14 9.46
N VAL A 10 -17.19 -8.83 9.27
CA VAL A 10 -17.61 -7.90 10.34
C VAL A 10 -19.03 -8.24 10.83
N ALA A 11 -19.97 -8.49 9.91
CA ALA A 11 -21.34 -8.87 10.28
C ALA A 11 -21.40 -10.20 11.03
N GLY A 12 -20.64 -11.21 10.60
CA GLY A 12 -20.56 -12.52 11.28
C GLY A 12 -19.99 -12.42 12.69
N VAL A 13 -18.90 -11.67 12.87
CA VAL A 13 -18.29 -11.45 14.20
C VAL A 13 -19.24 -10.69 15.13
N ALA A 14 -19.95 -9.68 14.63
CA ALA A 14 -20.93 -8.93 15.41
C ALA A 14 -22.11 -9.80 15.88
N LEU A 15 -22.60 -10.72 15.03
CA LEU A 15 -23.68 -11.65 15.36
C LEU A 15 -23.27 -12.65 16.44
N ILE A 16 -22.07 -13.23 16.32
CA ILE A 16 -21.52 -14.16 17.31
C ILE A 16 -21.29 -13.43 18.64
N ALA A 17 -20.74 -12.22 18.61
CA ALA A 17 -20.55 -11.39 19.80
C ALA A 17 -21.89 -11.06 20.47
N SER A 18 -22.92 -10.71 19.70
CA SER A 18 -24.27 -10.39 20.22
C SER A 18 -24.94 -11.60 20.90
N CYS A 19 -24.66 -12.83 20.47
CA CYS A 19 -25.21 -14.04 21.08
C CYS A 19 -24.47 -14.46 22.36
N ILE A 20 -23.17 -14.16 22.46
CA ILE A 20 -22.31 -14.62 23.57
C ILE A 20 -22.23 -13.58 24.69
N LEU A 21 -22.20 -12.28 24.37
CA LEU A 21 -22.12 -11.19 25.35
C LEU A 21 -23.17 -11.25 26.48
N PRO A 22 -24.48 -11.49 26.22
CA PRO A 22 -25.49 -11.44 27.28
C PRO A 22 -25.34 -12.58 28.31
N ARG A 23 -24.66 -13.68 27.96
CA ARG A 23 -24.38 -14.80 28.88
C ARG A 23 -23.21 -14.52 29.83
N PHE A 24 -22.35 -13.57 29.50
CA PHE A 24 -21.07 -13.33 30.18
C PHE A 24 -20.96 -11.93 30.80
N ILE A 25 -22.02 -11.13 30.73
CA ILE A 25 -22.08 -9.73 31.21
C ILE A 25 -21.76 -9.55 32.71
N ASN A 26 -21.97 -10.59 33.51
CA ASN A 26 -21.72 -10.55 34.96
C ASN A 26 -20.30 -10.97 35.37
N ALA A 27 -19.45 -11.38 34.42
CA ALA A 27 -18.07 -11.77 34.71
C ALA A 27 -17.15 -10.53 34.68
N PRO A 28 -16.44 -10.20 35.77
CA PRO A 28 -15.65 -8.96 35.89
C PRO A 28 -14.51 -8.85 34.88
N PHE A 29 -14.10 -9.96 34.26
CA PHE A 29 -13.02 -10.00 33.27
C PHE A 29 -13.48 -9.80 31.83
N VAL A 30 -14.78 -9.91 31.56
CA VAL A 30 -15.30 -9.94 30.19
C VAL A 30 -15.39 -8.53 29.61
N VAL A 31 -15.89 -7.58 30.40
CA VAL A 31 -16.00 -6.17 30.01
C VAL A 31 -14.63 -5.55 29.63
N PRO A 32 -13.56 -5.65 30.44
CA PRO A 32 -12.27 -5.07 30.06
C PRO A 32 -11.63 -5.77 28.84
N PHE A 33 -11.85 -7.08 28.67
CA PHE A 33 -11.35 -7.81 27.51
C PHE A 33 -11.97 -7.31 26.20
N PHE A 34 -13.30 -7.16 26.16
CA PHE A 34 -13.99 -6.63 24.99
C PHE A 34 -13.61 -5.18 24.69
N LEU A 35 -13.40 -4.35 25.72
CA LEU A 35 -12.90 -2.99 25.55
C LEU A 35 -11.53 -2.98 24.85
N CYS A 36 -10.59 -3.83 25.30
CA CYS A 36 -9.28 -3.95 24.67
C CYS A 36 -9.38 -4.39 23.21
N VAL A 37 -10.20 -5.40 22.91
CA VAL A 37 -10.41 -5.86 21.53
C VAL A 37 -11.02 -4.76 20.65
N ALA A 38 -12.01 -4.03 21.16
CA ALA A 38 -12.64 -2.93 20.43
C ALA A 38 -11.64 -1.80 20.11
N VAL A 39 -10.79 -1.44 21.08
CA VAL A 39 -9.74 -0.42 20.87
C VAL A 39 -8.72 -0.87 19.84
N LEU A 40 -8.27 -2.12 19.89
CA LEU A 40 -7.35 -2.69 18.88
C LEU A 40 -7.97 -2.70 17.49
N PHE A 41 -9.26 -3.04 17.39
CA PHE A 41 -9.98 -3.04 16.12
C PHE A 41 -10.13 -1.63 15.55
N LEU A 42 -10.43 -0.65 16.39
CA LEU A 42 -10.49 0.76 16.01
C LEU A 42 -9.12 1.26 15.51
N ALA A 43 -8.03 0.90 16.18
CA ALA A 43 -6.67 1.23 15.77
C ALA A 43 -6.34 0.63 14.39
N MET A 44 -6.72 -0.63 14.16
CA MET A 44 -6.54 -1.30 12.87
C MET A 44 -7.32 -0.57 11.75
N ILE A 45 -8.58 -0.21 12.00
CA ILE A 45 -9.41 0.55 11.04
C ILE A 45 -8.77 1.91 10.75
N ALA A 46 -8.25 2.62 11.75
CA ALA A 46 -7.60 3.91 11.56
C ALA A 46 -6.34 3.81 10.67
N VAL A 47 -5.51 2.77 10.88
CA VAL A 47 -4.35 2.50 10.03
C VAL A 47 -4.77 2.18 8.60
N LEU A 48 -5.79 1.34 8.42
CA LEU A 48 -6.31 0.98 7.10
C LEU A 48 -6.89 2.20 6.38
N ALA A 49 -7.68 3.02 7.07
CA ALA A 49 -8.23 4.25 6.54
C ALA A 49 -7.13 5.22 6.11
N ARG A 50 -6.06 5.35 6.89
CA ARG A 50 -4.89 6.17 6.52
C ARG A 50 -4.23 5.67 5.23
N HIS A 51 -4.04 4.36 5.09
CA HIS A 51 -3.45 3.75 3.91
C HIS A 51 -4.32 3.98 2.66
N VAL A 52 -5.65 3.83 2.79
CA VAL A 52 -6.60 4.10 1.71
C VAL A 52 -6.62 5.58 1.34
N LEU A 53 -6.61 6.49 2.32
CA LEU A 53 -6.58 7.92 2.07
C LEU A 53 -5.31 8.37 1.33
N GLN A 54 -4.15 7.77 1.66
CA GLN A 54 -2.90 8.04 0.94
C GLN A 54 -2.99 7.59 -0.53
N HIS A 55 -3.50 6.38 -0.79
CA HIS A 55 -3.73 5.93 -2.16
C HIS A 55 -4.79 6.75 -2.90
N TYR A 56 -5.83 7.19 -2.20
CA TYR A 56 -6.87 8.03 -2.80
C TYR A 56 -6.34 9.43 -3.09
N ALA A 57 -5.48 10.00 -2.24
CA ALA A 57 -4.82 11.28 -2.51
C ALA A 57 -3.93 11.19 -3.76
N ASP A 58 -3.14 10.12 -3.89
CA ASP A 58 -2.33 9.84 -5.08
C ASP A 58 -3.20 9.76 -6.36
N LEU A 59 -4.38 9.12 -6.29
CA LEU A 59 -5.30 9.00 -7.42
C LEU A 59 -6.05 10.31 -7.72
N ARG A 60 -6.52 11.02 -6.69
CA ARG A 60 -7.33 12.25 -6.81
C ARG A 60 -6.51 13.41 -7.34
N LEU A 61 -5.22 13.49 -6.96
CA LEU A 61 -4.33 14.49 -7.52
C LEU A 61 -4.13 14.25 -9.02
N GLY A 62 -4.25 13.02 -9.52
CA GLY A 62 -4.03 12.70 -10.94
C GLY A 62 -2.60 13.00 -11.41
N VAL A 63 -1.74 13.49 -10.52
CA VAL A 63 -0.38 13.91 -10.78
C VAL A 63 0.53 12.77 -10.34
N ALA A 64 0.64 11.76 -11.18
CA ALA A 64 1.91 11.07 -11.21
C ALA A 64 2.94 12.10 -11.71
N TYR A 65 3.90 12.43 -10.86
CA TYR A 65 4.91 13.43 -11.20
C TYR A 65 5.71 12.88 -12.37
N LEU A 66 5.74 13.67 -13.45
CA LEU A 66 6.53 13.39 -14.63
C LEU A 66 7.89 14.06 -14.44
N SER A 67 8.94 13.26 -14.34
CA SER A 67 10.31 13.77 -14.27
C SER A 67 11.22 12.98 -15.20
N THR A 68 12.10 13.67 -15.91
CA THR A 68 13.14 13.03 -16.70
C THR A 68 14.37 12.82 -15.83
N ALA A 69 14.76 11.58 -15.58
CA ALA A 69 15.92 11.25 -14.75
C ALA A 69 16.73 10.11 -15.37
N GLU A 70 18.03 10.12 -15.09
CA GLU A 70 18.95 9.05 -15.49
C GLU A 70 18.85 7.87 -14.53
N LEU A 71 18.79 6.65 -15.07
CA LEU A 71 18.81 5.43 -14.28
C LEU A 71 20.24 5.13 -13.84
N ILE A 72 20.50 5.25 -12.53
CA ILE A 72 21.83 5.00 -11.94
C ILE A 72 21.98 3.58 -11.40
N GLY A 73 20.88 2.91 -11.07
CA GLY A 73 20.95 1.61 -10.41
C GLY A 73 19.70 0.76 -10.52
N LYS A 74 19.89 -0.53 -10.28
CA LYS A 74 18.83 -1.54 -10.25
C LYS A 74 19.06 -2.48 -9.08
N ARG A 75 18.02 -2.73 -8.29
CA ARG A 75 18.06 -3.65 -7.14
C ARG A 75 16.80 -4.48 -7.10
N ALA A 76 16.92 -5.76 -6.75
CA ALA A 76 15.78 -6.62 -6.48
C ALA A 76 15.91 -7.22 -5.07
N THR A 77 14.79 -7.40 -4.37
CA THR A 77 14.79 -8.16 -3.11
C THR A 77 14.88 -9.65 -3.42
N THR A 78 15.54 -10.38 -2.52
CA THR A 78 15.65 -11.85 -2.60
C THR A 78 14.41 -12.56 -2.06
N GLN A 79 13.65 -11.91 -1.17
CA GLN A 79 12.43 -12.47 -0.56
C GLN A 79 11.28 -12.53 -1.57
N SER A 80 10.47 -13.60 -1.49
CA SER A 80 9.24 -13.75 -2.27
C SER A 80 8.06 -13.08 -1.54
N PRO A 81 7.24 -12.25 -2.20
CA PRO A 81 7.35 -11.83 -3.60
C PRO A 81 8.50 -10.83 -3.83
N ARG A 82 9.23 -11.01 -4.95
CA ARG A 82 10.35 -10.13 -5.30
C ARG A 82 9.83 -8.73 -5.59
N THR A 83 10.47 -7.74 -4.99
CA THR A 83 10.22 -6.32 -5.25
C THR A 83 11.39 -5.76 -6.03
N PHE A 84 11.10 -5.07 -7.13
CA PHE A 84 12.09 -4.51 -8.04
C PHE A 84 12.18 -3.00 -7.81
N TYR A 85 13.41 -2.52 -7.65
CA TYR A 85 13.73 -1.13 -7.40
C TYR A 85 14.62 -0.59 -8.51
N ALA A 86 14.18 0.51 -9.12
CA ALA A 86 14.95 1.30 -10.07
C ALA A 86 15.40 2.58 -9.39
N GLU A 87 16.70 2.86 -9.41
CA GLU A 87 17.30 4.03 -8.77
C GLU A 87 17.63 5.09 -9.81
N PHE A 88 17.08 6.29 -9.63
CA PHE A 88 17.25 7.43 -10.55
C PHE A 88 17.96 8.58 -9.85
N ALA A 89 18.87 9.26 -10.55
CA ALA A 89 19.76 10.29 -9.98
C ALA A 89 19.03 11.36 -9.16
N ASP A 90 17.95 11.94 -9.70
CA ASP A 90 17.24 13.08 -9.08
C ASP A 90 15.98 12.68 -8.28
N ILE A 91 15.54 11.42 -8.38
CA ILE A 91 14.28 10.94 -7.78
C ILE A 91 14.54 9.99 -6.59
N GLY A 92 15.66 9.25 -6.66
CA GLY A 92 16.00 8.16 -5.75
C GLY A 92 15.43 6.81 -6.20
N ALA A 93 15.33 5.88 -5.25
CA ALA A 93 14.82 4.53 -5.51
C ALA A 93 13.29 4.51 -5.63
N LEU A 94 12.79 3.97 -6.73
CA LEU A 94 11.37 3.74 -6.98
C LEU A 94 11.08 2.25 -7.11
N SER A 95 9.99 1.81 -6.48
CA SER A 95 9.46 0.47 -6.71
C SER A 95 8.74 0.41 -8.06
N VAL A 96 9.08 -0.58 -8.87
CA VAL A 96 8.54 -0.80 -10.22
C VAL A 96 8.12 -2.25 -10.41
N PHE A 97 7.25 -2.50 -11.37
CA PHE A 97 6.88 -3.86 -11.78
C PHE A 97 8.01 -4.52 -12.58
N TYR A 98 8.04 -5.85 -12.61
CA TYR A 98 9.06 -6.62 -13.34
C TYR A 98 9.12 -6.22 -14.82
N ASP A 99 7.96 -6.09 -15.44
CA ASP A 99 7.78 -5.79 -16.87
C ASP A 99 8.40 -4.44 -17.26
N VAL A 100 8.42 -3.49 -16.31
CA VAL A 100 9.10 -2.20 -16.47
C VAL A 100 10.58 -2.33 -16.09
N TYR A 101 10.91 -3.09 -15.04
CA TYR A 101 12.27 -3.24 -14.55
C TYR A 101 13.21 -3.94 -15.53
N GLU A 102 12.76 -5.00 -16.20
CA GLU A 102 13.56 -5.82 -17.11
C GLU A 102 14.17 -5.01 -18.28
N PRO A 103 13.41 -4.26 -19.09
CA PRO A 103 13.94 -3.55 -20.26
C PRO A 103 14.81 -2.33 -19.94
N LEU A 104 14.80 -1.84 -18.70
CA LEU A 104 15.56 -0.64 -18.34
C LEU A 104 17.08 -0.85 -18.53
N THR A 105 17.79 0.19 -18.91
CA THR A 105 19.25 0.15 -19.08
C THR A 105 19.89 1.24 -18.23
N ILE A 106 20.89 0.87 -17.42
CA ILE A 106 21.63 1.81 -16.56
C ILE A 106 22.39 2.81 -17.45
N GLY A 107 22.40 4.08 -17.05
CA GLY A 107 23.01 5.18 -17.80
C GLY A 107 22.10 5.80 -18.87
N GLN A 108 20.88 5.28 -19.05
CA GLN A 108 19.90 5.91 -19.94
C GLN A 108 18.96 6.85 -19.19
N ARG A 109 18.47 7.87 -19.89
CA ARG A 109 17.49 8.83 -19.39
C ARG A 109 16.08 8.37 -19.70
N TYR A 110 15.25 8.37 -18.68
CA TYR A 110 13.86 7.98 -18.78
C TYR A 110 12.95 9.09 -18.31
N ARG A 111 11.79 9.18 -18.95
CA ARG A 111 10.64 9.92 -18.46
C ARG A 111 9.90 9.02 -17.48
N VAL A 112 9.99 9.37 -16.21
CA VAL A 112 9.46 8.59 -15.09
C VAL A 112 8.19 9.25 -14.58
N THR A 113 7.13 8.47 -14.55
CA THR A 113 5.82 8.83 -13.99
C THR A 113 5.67 8.14 -12.65
N TYR A 114 5.77 8.88 -11.54
CA TYR A 114 5.83 8.29 -10.20
C TYR A 114 4.96 9.00 -9.16
N SER A 115 4.60 8.29 -8.08
CA SER A 115 4.01 8.92 -6.88
C SER A 115 5.11 9.36 -5.91
N PRO A 116 5.15 10.65 -5.51
CA PRO A 116 6.15 11.15 -4.56
C PRO A 116 5.95 10.58 -3.15
N HIS A 117 4.71 10.23 -2.78
CA HIS A 117 4.38 9.74 -1.44
C HIS A 117 4.66 8.25 -1.27
N THR A 118 4.28 7.44 -2.27
CA THR A 118 4.45 5.98 -2.21
C THR A 118 5.75 5.50 -2.85
N LYS A 119 6.52 6.40 -3.49
CA LYS A 119 7.77 6.07 -4.21
C LYS A 119 7.58 4.90 -5.19
N ARG A 120 6.42 4.90 -5.86
CA ARG A 120 6.05 3.90 -6.86
C ARG A 120 6.16 4.50 -8.25
N GLY A 121 6.90 3.84 -9.13
CA GLY A 121 6.93 4.16 -10.56
C GLY A 121 5.75 3.47 -11.26
N TRP A 122 4.91 4.27 -11.91
CA TRP A 122 3.74 3.80 -12.66
C TRP A 122 4.10 3.51 -14.13
N ALA A 123 4.88 4.39 -14.74
CA ALA A 123 5.37 4.25 -16.10
C ALA A 123 6.79 4.81 -16.20
N VAL A 124 7.62 4.18 -17.02
CA VAL A 124 8.99 4.61 -17.31
C VAL A 124 9.18 4.46 -18.80
N GLU A 125 9.34 5.57 -19.50
CA GLU A 125 9.47 5.63 -20.96
C GLU A 125 10.88 6.12 -21.32
N PRO A 126 11.57 5.49 -22.29
CA PRO A 126 12.85 6.00 -22.75
C PRO A 126 12.66 7.39 -23.36
N VAL A 127 13.55 8.33 -23.00
CA VAL A 127 13.62 9.60 -23.71
C VAL A 127 14.42 9.32 -24.98
N GLU A 128 13.74 9.10 -26.11
CA GLU A 128 14.42 8.97 -27.41
C GLU A 128 15.34 10.17 -27.61
N SER A 129 16.64 9.90 -27.78
CA SER A 129 17.58 10.89 -28.26
C SER A 129 17.26 11.13 -29.74
N VAL A 130 16.58 12.23 -30.03
CA VAL A 130 16.49 12.79 -31.39
C VAL A 130 17.89 13.12 -31.90
#